data_AF-A0A1X7KNB6-F1
#
_entry.id   AF-A0A1X7KNB6-F1
#
_cell.length_a   1.000
_cell.length_b   1.000
_cell.length_c   1.000
_cell.angle_alpha   90.00
_cell.angle_beta   90.00
_cell.angle_gamma   90.00
#
_symmetry.space_group_name_H-M   'P 1'
#
loop_
_entity.id
_entity.type
_entity.pdbx_description
1 polymer ?
#
loop_
_entity_poly.entity_id
_entity_poly.type
_entity_poly.pdbx_seq_one_letter_code
_entity_poly.pdbx_strand_id
1 'polypeptide(L)'
;MQAIVTTFVNPTNTRGPRIRAKCEAGSVTIPFPHEYSDVRAYAVAAMALVRKLGWNEKGYEQSWVGGAMPGNAGYCFVIQSKLDTFAPDFGQQLI
;
A
#
# COMPACT_ATOMS: atom_id res chain seq x y z
N MET A 1 -6.64 -11.33 0.94
CA MET A 1 -5.51 -10.36 0.95
C MET A 1 -5.97 -9.10 0.26
N GLN A 2 -5.54 -7.93 0.74
CA GLN A 2 -5.93 -6.64 0.15
C GLN A 2 -4.73 -5.93 -0.46
N ALA A 3 -4.93 -5.35 -1.63
CA ALA A 3 -4.01 -4.41 -2.25
C ALA A 3 -4.46 -2.96 -2.02
N ILE A 4 -3.50 -2.10 -1.67
CA ILE A 4 -3.65 -0.65 -1.55
C ILE A 4 -2.90 -0.01 -2.71
N VAL A 5 -3.62 0.71 -3.55
CA VAL A 5 -3.03 1.47 -4.65
C VAL A 5 -2.93 2.93 -4.25
N THR A 6 -1.74 3.49 -4.40
CA THR A 6 -1.44 4.89 -4.13
C THR A 6 -1.15 5.63 -5.42
N THR A 7 -1.78 6.78 -5.59
CA THR A 7 -1.69 7.61 -6.80
C THR A 7 -1.37 9.04 -6.41
N PHE A 8 -0.45 9.67 -7.14
CA PHE A 8 -0.18 11.09 -6.97
C PHE A 8 -1.28 11.90 -7.64
N VAL A 9 -1.74 12.92 -6.95
CA VAL A 9 -2.72 13.87 -7.46
C VAL A 9 -2.02 15.21 -7.58
N ASN A 10 -1.93 15.68 -8.83
CA ASN A 10 -1.32 16.95 -9.16
C ASN A 10 -1.95 18.10 -8.37
N PRO A 11 -1.14 19.10 -7.99
CA PRO A 11 -1.66 20.32 -7.39
C PRO A 11 -2.61 21.03 -8.36
N THR A 12 -3.56 21.76 -7.78
CA THR A 12 -4.51 22.63 -8.48
C THR A 12 -4.41 24.03 -7.90
N ASN A 13 -4.97 25.02 -8.57
CA ASN A 13 -4.84 26.44 -8.18
C ASN A 13 -5.24 26.72 -6.71
N THR A 14 -6.12 25.91 -6.12
CA THR A 14 -6.62 26.07 -4.75
C THR A 14 -6.17 24.96 -3.79
N ARG A 15 -5.48 23.92 -4.26
CA ARG A 15 -5.12 22.76 -3.43
C ARG A 15 -3.75 22.22 -3.82
N GLY A 16 -2.87 22.09 -2.83
CA GLY A 16 -1.52 21.55 -3.01
C GLY A 16 -1.47 20.08 -3.47
N PRO A 17 -0.25 19.58 -3.74
CA PRO A 17 -0.02 18.20 -4.15
C PRO A 17 -0.45 17.24 -3.05
N ARG A 18 -1.01 16.09 -3.43
CA ARG A 18 -1.54 15.11 -2.47
C ARG A 18 -1.44 13.70 -3.01
N ILE A 19 -1.42 12.73 -2.10
CA ILE A 19 -1.41 11.30 -2.45
C ILE A 19 -2.74 10.71 -2.04
N ARG A 20 -3.37 9.98 -2.96
CA ARG A 20 -4.57 9.20 -2.71
C ARG A 20 -4.22 7.73 -2.58
N ALA A 21 -4.49 7.16 -1.41
CA ALA A 21 -4.47 5.71 -1.17
C ALA A 21 -5.90 5.15 -1.30
N LYS A 22 -6.07 4.09 -2.09
CA LYS A 22 -7.37 3.43 -2.33
C LYS A 22 -7.22 1.91 -2.21
N CYS A 23 -8.19 1.29 -1.56
CA CYS A 23 -8.42 -0.15 -1.57
C CYS A 23 -9.93 -0.40 -1.77
N GLU A 24 -10.36 -1.65 -1.75
CA GLU A 24 -11.78 -2.02 -1.83
C GLU A 24 -12.57 -1.55 -0.59
N ALA A 25 -11.97 -1.69 0.60
CA ALA A 25 -12.59 -1.29 1.86
C ALA A 25 -12.69 0.24 2.05
N GLY A 26 -12.00 1.05 1.25
CA GLY A 26 -12.08 2.51 1.35
C GLY A 26 -10.91 3.27 0.73
N SER A 27 -10.88 4.59 1.01
CA SER A 27 -9.81 5.46 0.54
C SER A 27 -9.46 6.58 1.53
N VAL A 28 -8.24 7.08 1.40
CA VAL A 28 -7.65 8.18 2.16
C VAL A 28 -6.86 9.07 1.20
N THR A 29 -6.91 10.37 1.42
CA THR A 29 -6.07 11.33 0.71
C THR A 29 -5.30 12.13 1.74
N ILE A 30 -3.98 12.14 1.62
CA ILE A 30 -3.09 12.92 2.48
C ILE A 30 -2.36 13.98 1.65
N PRO A 31 -2.02 15.15 2.23
CA PRO A 31 -1.10 16.09 1.61
C PRO A 31 0.23 15.40 1.29
N PHE A 32 0.89 15.78 0.19
CA PHE A 32 2.18 15.18 -0.17
C PHE A 32 3.24 15.60 0.86
N PRO A 33 3.86 14.65 1.59
CA PRO A 33 4.91 14.99 2.53
C PRO A 33 6.22 15.24 1.75
N HIS A 34 6.59 16.52 1.61
CA HIS A 34 7.79 16.94 0.87
C HIS A 34 9.12 16.53 1.52
N GLU A 35 9.07 16.01 2.75
CA GLU A 35 10.23 15.60 3.53
C GLU A 35 10.73 14.18 3.17
N TYR A 36 9.95 13.41 2.40
CA TYR A 36 10.25 12.02 2.08
C TYR A 36 10.50 11.82 0.58
N SER A 37 11.36 10.84 0.24
CA SER A 37 11.50 10.38 -1.15
C SER A 37 10.19 9.77 -1.66
N ASP A 38 9.98 9.79 -2.98
CA ASP A 38 8.73 9.38 -3.63
C ASP A 38 8.14 8.10 -3.02
N VAL A 39 8.88 6.99 -3.05
CA VAL A 39 8.44 5.69 -2.50
C VAL A 39 7.96 5.78 -1.05
N ARG A 40 8.70 6.50 -0.20
CA ARG A 40 8.36 6.64 1.23
C ARG A 40 7.11 7.48 1.43
N ALA A 41 6.92 8.53 0.63
CA ALA A 41 5.69 9.33 0.67
C ALA A 41 4.44 8.49 0.36
N TYR A 42 4.53 7.60 -0.64
CA TYR A 42 3.44 6.66 -0.95
C TYR A 42 3.23 5.62 0.15
N ALA A 43 4.29 5.11 0.77
CA ALA A 43 4.17 4.18 1.89
C ALA A 43 3.47 4.82 3.11
N VAL A 44 3.75 6.10 3.40
CA VAL A 44 3.06 6.85 4.45
C VAL A 44 1.55 6.98 4.14
N ALA A 45 1.18 7.23 2.88
CA ALA A 45 -0.21 7.28 2.46
C ALA A 45 -0.93 5.93 2.64
N ALA A 46 -0.27 4.84 2.28
CA ALA A 46 -0.79 3.49 2.49
C ALA A 46 -0.97 3.19 3.99
N MET A 47 0.02 3.53 4.82
CA MET A 47 -0.04 3.33 6.27
C MET A 47 -1.14 4.17 6.93
N ALA A 48 -1.40 5.38 6.42
CA ALA A 48 -2.52 6.21 6.89
C ALA A 48 -3.88 5.54 6.63
N LEU A 49 -4.04 4.87 5.48
CA LEU A 49 -5.22 4.08 5.17
C LEU A 49 -5.34 2.86 6.11
N VAL A 50 -4.24 2.12 6.31
CA VAL A 50 -4.16 0.96 7.22
C VAL A 50 -4.62 1.36 8.63
N ARG A 51 -4.09 2.47 9.15
CA ARG A 51 -4.49 3.02 10.47
C ARG A 51 -5.96 3.42 10.52
N LYS A 52 -6.49 4.03 9.45
CA LYS A 52 -7.91 4.41 9.38
C LYS A 52 -8.83 3.18 9.42
N LEU A 53 -8.39 2.06 8.85
CA LEU A 53 -9.17 0.83 8.78
C LEU A 53 -8.91 -0.12 9.97
N GLY A 54 -8.05 0.26 10.92
CA GLY A 54 -7.72 -0.58 12.09
C GLY A 54 -6.86 -1.81 11.75
N TRP A 55 -6.25 -1.87 10.57
CA TRP A 55 -5.43 -3.01 10.13
C TRP A 55 -4.02 -3.04 10.76
N ASN A 56 -3.79 -2.19 11.76
CA ASN A 56 -2.57 -2.12 12.55
C ASN A 56 -2.75 -2.69 13.98
N GLU A 57 -3.94 -3.22 14.30
CA GLU A 57 -4.22 -3.84 15.60
C GLU A 57 -3.68 -5.27 15.69
N LYS A 58 -3.46 -5.76 16.92
CA LYS A 58 -2.91 -7.10 17.22
C LYS A 58 -3.70 -8.18 16.48
N GLY A 59 -3.08 -8.79 15.46
CA GLY A 59 -3.69 -9.77 14.55
C GLY A 59 -3.27 -9.59 13.09
N TYR A 60 -2.86 -8.38 12.70
CA TYR A 60 -2.36 -8.04 11.38
C TYR A 60 -0.86 -7.67 11.39
N GLU A 61 -0.06 -8.40 12.18
CA GLU A 61 1.43 -8.34 12.13
C GLU A 61 1.92 -8.92 10.80
N GLN A 62 1.70 -8.17 9.73
CA GLN A 62 1.89 -8.63 8.36
C GLN A 62 2.94 -7.74 7.70
N SER A 63 3.88 -8.39 7.02
CA SER A 63 4.88 -7.71 6.19
C SER A 63 4.15 -7.09 5.01
N TRP A 64 4.23 -5.77 4.89
CA TRP A 64 3.70 -5.04 3.74
C TRP A 64 4.78 -4.98 2.67
N VAL A 65 4.47 -5.54 1.49
CA VAL A 65 5.37 -5.47 0.34
C VAL A 65 4.82 -4.47 -0.65
N GLY A 66 5.67 -3.54 -1.07
CA GLY A 66 5.32 -2.46 -1.99
C GLY A 66 6.14 -2.53 -3.27
N GLY A 67 5.49 -2.21 -4.39
CA GLY A 67 6.13 -2.13 -5.71
C GLY A 67 5.60 -0.96 -6.54
N ALA A 68 6.42 -0.46 -7.46
CA ALA A 68 5.99 0.52 -8.45
C ALA A 68 5.06 -0.14 -9.47
N MET A 69 3.98 0.54 -9.83
CA MET A 69 3.09 0.07 -10.89
C MET A 69 3.63 0.45 -12.28
N PRO A 70 3.33 -0.35 -13.32
CA PRO A 70 3.70 -0.04 -14.68
C PRO A 70 3.12 1.30 -15.13
N GLY A 71 3.83 1.99 -16.04
CA GLY A 71 3.37 3.26 -16.62
C GLY A 71 3.41 4.46 -15.67
N ASN A 72 4.24 4.41 -14.61
CA ASN A 72 4.34 5.49 -13.60
C ASN A 72 2.99 5.82 -12.92
N ALA A 73 2.10 4.84 -12.84
CA ALA A 73 0.75 5.01 -12.30
C ALA A 73 0.71 5.07 -10.76
N GLY A 74 1.87 5.11 -10.09
CA GLY A 74 2.03 5.15 -8.64
C GLY A 74 2.56 3.85 -8.05
N TYR A 75 2.20 3.56 -6.80
CA TYR A 75 2.70 2.39 -6.06
C TYR A 75 1.55 1.52 -5.56
N CYS A 76 1.77 0.21 -5.55
CA CYS A 76 0.84 -0.77 -4.99
C CYS A 76 1.50 -1.45 -3.78
N PHE A 77 0.77 -1.50 -2.66
CA PHE A 77 1.18 -2.16 -1.43
C PHE A 77 0.22 -3.31 -1.14
N VAL A 78 0.76 -4.50 -0.92
CA VAL A 78 -0.03 -5.71 -0.66
C VAL A 78 0.38 -6.31 0.67
N ILE A 79 -0.62 -6.80 1.40
CA ILE A 79 -0.41 -7.63 2.58
C ILE A 79 0.19 -8.97 2.16
N GLN A 80 1.38 -9.30 2.64
CA GLN A 80 1.95 -10.64 2.48
C GLN A 80 1.38 -11.58 3.54
N SER A 81 0.77 -12.67 3.09
CA SER A 81 0.59 -13.89 3.89
C SER A 81 1.72 -14.84 3.55
N LYS A 82 2.20 -15.61 4.52
CA LYS A 82 3.12 -16.70 4.21
C LYS A 82 2.45 -17.67 3.23
N LEU A 83 3.17 -18.03 2.17
CA LEU A 83 2.68 -18.94 1.14
C LEU A 83 2.42 -20.34 1.72
N ASP A 84 3.25 -20.76 2.68
CA ASP A 84 3.16 -22.03 3.41
C ASP A 84 1.79 -22.23 4.08
N THR A 85 1.05 -21.15 4.32
CA THR A 85 -0.31 -21.21 4.88
C THR A 85 -1.37 -21.64 3.85
N PHE A 86 -1.13 -21.41 2.56
CA PHE A 86 -2.09 -21.65 1.48
C PHE A 86 -1.73 -22.85 0.59
N ALA A 87 -0.45 -23.18 0.49
CA ALA A 87 0.04 -24.31 -0.30
C ALA A 87 1.19 -25.01 0.45
N PRO A 88 0.89 -25.77 1.51
CA PRO A 88 1.91 -26.46 2.31
C PRO A 88 2.75 -27.45 1.48
N ASP A 89 2.20 -27.94 0.36
CA ASP A 89 2.77 -29.04 -0.43
C ASP A 89 3.56 -28.57 -1.66
N PHE A 90 3.62 -27.25 -1.92
CA PHE A 90 4.21 -26.69 -3.14
C PHE A 90 5.73 -26.91 -3.27
N GLY A 91 6.38 -27.38 -2.19
CA GLY A 91 7.81 -27.74 -2.15
C GLY A 91 8.11 -29.25 -2.11
N GLN A 92 7.11 -30.14 -2.12
CA GLN A 92 7.33 -31.59 -1.98
C GLN A 92 7.30 -32.40 -3.29
N GLN A 93 7.21 -31.75 -4.46
CA GLN A 93 7.14 -32.47 -5.76
C GLN A 93 8.23 -32.13 -6.78
N LEU A 94 9.32 -31.48 -6.39
CA LEU A 94 10.48 -31.34 -7.27
C LEU A 94 11.78 -31.60 -6.50
N ILE A 95 12.07 -32.89 -6.29
CA ILE A 95 13.31 -33.67 -6.54
C ILE A 95 13.15 -35.00 -5.81
#